data_AF-A0A1V5WWV8-F1
#
_entry.id   AF-A0A1V5WWV8-F1
#
_cell.length_a   1.000
_cell.length_b   1.000
_cell.length_c   1.000
_cell.angle_alpha   90.00
_cell.angle_beta   90.00
_cell.angle_gamma   90.00
#
_symmetry.space_group_name_H-M   'P 1'
#
loop_
_entity.id
_entity.type
_entity.pdbx_description
1 polymer ?
#
loop_
_entity_poly.entity_id
_entity_poly.type
_entity_poly.pdbx_seq_one_letter_code
_entity_poly.pdbx_strand_id
1 'polypeptide(L)'
;MVRLSRNHSLAITPDGPKGPLGTIHPGLFQLAYLAKIPIIPVSANSSKEWLVKSWDRFRIPKPFSRVAVNYGKPIWVNNKEEFPLAEKQLREAWKQLESSLSFVN
;
A
#
# COMPACT_ATOMS: atom_id res chain seq x y z
N MET A 1 17.13 0.14 -4.03
CA MET A 1 15.92 0.94 -3.77
C MET A 1 16.25 2.35 -3.28
N VAL A 2 17.02 2.56 -2.21
CA VAL A 2 17.39 3.92 -1.71
C VAL A 2 18.04 4.82 -2.78
N ARG A 3 18.88 4.28 -3.67
CA ARG A 3 19.44 5.07 -4.78
C ARG A 3 18.37 5.47 -5.80
N LEU A 4 17.42 4.58 -6.07
CA LEU A 4 16.35 4.80 -7.06
C LEU A 4 15.36 5.86 -6.58
N SER A 5 15.06 5.88 -5.27
CA SER A 5 14.12 6.84 -4.68
C SER A 5 14.55 8.29 -4.76
N ARG A 6 15.82 8.58 -5.07
CA ARG A 6 16.30 9.96 -5.21
C ARG A 6 15.66 10.68 -6.40
N ASN A 7 15.33 9.93 -7.46
CA ASN A 7 14.82 10.48 -8.72
C ASN A 7 13.50 9.81 -9.17
N HIS A 8 12.96 8.87 -8.39
CA HIS A 8 11.75 8.13 -8.75
C HIS A 8 10.87 7.90 -7.52
N SER A 9 9.56 7.94 -7.73
CA SER A 9 8.60 7.39 -6.76
C SER A 9 8.67 5.87 -6.77
N LEU A 10 8.59 5.25 -5.59
CA LEU A 10 8.58 3.79 -5.44
C LEU A 10 7.17 3.32 -5.10
N ALA A 11 6.66 2.35 -5.85
CA ALA A 11 5.45 1.62 -5.50
C ALA A 11 5.85 0.25 -4.94
N ILE A 12 5.36 -0.07 -3.74
CA ILE A 12 5.76 -1.28 -3.00
C ILE A 12 4.49 -1.96 -2.50
N THR A 13 4.32 -3.24 -2.83
CA THR A 13 3.32 -4.09 -2.19
C THR A 13 3.93 -4.62 -0.88
N PRO A 14 3.34 -4.29 0.29
CA PRO A 14 3.98 -4.52 1.59
C PRO A 14 4.04 -5.99 2.02
N ASP A 15 3.25 -6.85 1.37
CA ASP A 15 3.08 -8.29 1.61
C ASP A 15 4.13 -9.17 0.91
N GLY A 16 4.85 -8.62 -0.08
CA GLY A 16 5.95 -9.33 -0.75
C GLY A 16 5.53 -10.64 -1.45
N PRO A 17 6.45 -11.36 -2.11
CA PRO A 17 6.11 -12.51 -2.96
C PRO A 17 5.75 -13.81 -2.20
N LYS A 18 5.89 -13.84 -0.87
CA LYS A 18 5.80 -15.07 -0.05
C LYS A 18 5.04 -14.91 1.27
N GLY A 19 4.51 -13.73 1.59
CA GLY A 19 3.83 -13.49 2.87
C GLY A 19 2.35 -13.88 2.81
N PRO A 20 1.70 -14.19 3.95
CA PRO A 20 0.24 -14.25 3.96
C PRO A 20 -0.33 -12.87 3.61
N LEU A 21 -1.46 -12.87 2.90
CA LEU A 21 -2.14 -11.67 2.45
C LEU A 21 -2.28 -10.64 3.58
N GLY A 22 -1.87 -9.39 3.33
CA GLY A 22 -2.06 -8.27 4.27
C GLY A 22 -1.01 -8.16 5.39
N THR A 23 0.07 -8.95 5.34
CA THR A 23 1.25 -8.73 6.20
C THR A 23 2.07 -7.54 5.68
N ILE A 24 2.55 -6.67 6.56
CA ILE A 24 3.43 -5.57 6.19
C ILE A 24 4.84 -5.93 6.64
N HIS A 25 5.77 -6.02 5.70
CA HIS A 25 7.16 -6.33 6.03
C HIS A 25 7.90 -5.09 6.55
N PRO A 26 8.76 -5.25 7.58
CA PRO A 26 9.50 -4.12 8.17
C PRO A 26 10.46 -3.43 7.18
N GLY A 27 10.83 -4.12 6.08
CA GLY A 27 11.64 -3.56 5.01
C GLY A 27 11.05 -2.29 4.38
N LEU A 28 9.72 -2.12 4.40
CA LEU A 28 9.05 -0.90 3.94
C LEU A 28 9.46 0.31 4.79
N PHE A 29 9.34 0.21 6.11
CA PHE A 29 9.69 1.29 7.04
C PHE A 29 11.19 1.55 7.04
N GLN A 30 12.00 0.49 6.97
CA GLN A 30 13.45 0.60 6.85
C GLN A 30 13.86 1.36 5.59
N LEU A 31 13.19 1.12 4.45
CA LEU A 31 13.45 1.85 3.22
C LEU A 31 13.07 3.33 3.35
N ALA A 32 11.87 3.63 3.86
CA ALA A 32 11.40 4.99 4.06
C ALA A 32 12.36 5.80 4.96
N TYR A 33 12.77 5.19 6.07
CA TYR A 33 13.75 5.75 7.01
C TYR A 33 15.10 6.03 6.35
N LEU A 34 15.70 5.04 5.67
CA LEU A 34 17.02 5.20 5.04
C LEU A 34 17.00 6.18 3.85
N ALA A 35 15.91 6.20 3.09
CA ALA A 35 15.74 7.07 1.94
C ALA A 35 15.25 8.48 2.31
N LYS A 36 14.84 8.70 3.58
CA LYS A 36 14.23 9.96 4.07
C LYS A 36 13.05 10.43 3.21
N ILE A 37 12.17 9.50 2.87
CA ILE A 37 10.95 9.76 2.10
C ILE A 37 9.72 9.30 2.89
N PRO A 38 8.55 9.94 2.69
CA PRO A 38 7.33 9.51 3.33
C PRO A 38 6.77 8.24 2.66
N ILE A 39 6.01 7.48 3.44
CA ILE A 39 5.13 6.42 2.94
C ILE A 39 3.78 7.07 2.62
N ILE A 40 3.29 6.88 1.40
CA ILE A 40 1.93 7.28 1.01
C ILE A 40 1.06 6.02 0.99
N PRO A 41 0.08 5.87 1.89
CA PRO A 41 -0.89 4.78 1.82
C PRO A 41 -1.71 4.91 0.52
N VAL A 42 -1.91 3.80 -0.19
CA VAL A 42 -2.70 3.78 -1.42
C VAL A 42 -3.71 2.65 -1.35
N SER A 43 -4.96 2.93 -1.71
CA SER A 43 -5.97 1.90 -1.99
C SER A 43 -6.41 2.01 -3.44
N ALA A 44 -6.72 0.88 -4.07
CA ALA A 44 -7.27 0.81 -5.41
C ALA A 44 -8.42 -0.20 -5.42
N ASN A 45 -9.59 0.23 -5.86
CA ASN A 45 -10.75 -0.63 -6.06
C ASN A 45 -11.22 -0.55 -7.50
N SER A 46 -11.80 -1.65 -7.98
CA SER A 46 -12.50 -1.71 -9.27
C SER A 46 -14.00 -1.95 -9.06
N SER A 47 -14.84 -1.36 -9.92
CA SER A 47 -16.27 -1.62 -9.92
C SER A 47 -16.62 -3.04 -10.38
N LYS A 48 -15.75 -3.66 -11.18
CA LYS A 48 -15.88 -5.04 -11.66
C LYS A 48 -14.50 -5.66 -11.78
N GLU A 49 -14.28 -6.80 -11.16
CA GLU A 49 -12.98 -7.48 -11.18
C GLU A 49 -13.12 -9.00 -11.26
N TRP A 50 -12.05 -9.64 -11.73
CA TRP A 50 -11.78 -11.04 -11.49
C TRP A 50 -10.82 -11.16 -10.30
N LEU A 51 -11.14 -12.07 -9.39
CA LEU A 51 -10.22 -12.49 -8.33
C LEU A 51 -9.54 -13.78 -8.79
N VAL A 52 -8.23 -13.72 -8.97
CA VAL A 52 -7.44 -14.92 -9.25
C VAL A 52 -7.45 -15.79 -8.00
N LYS A 53 -7.63 -17.11 -8.18
CA LYS A 53 -7.58 -18.10 -7.08
C LYS A 53 -6.13 -18.45 -6.73
N SER A 54 -5.32 -17.43 -6.49
CA SER A 54 -3.94 -17.53 -6.03
C SER A 54 -3.84 -17.14 -4.55
N TRP A 55 -2.69 -17.41 -3.93
CA TRP A 55 -2.44 -17.13 -2.52
C TRP A 55 -2.58 -15.64 -2.16
N ASP A 56 -2.35 -14.75 -3.14
CA ASP A 56 -2.41 -13.29 -3.04
C ASP A 56 -3.77 -12.69 -3.45
N ARG A 57 -4.71 -13.52 -3.91
CA ARG A 57 -6.05 -13.09 -4.37
C ARG A 57 -5.97 -11.92 -5.37
N PHE A 58 -5.02 -11.98 -6.32
CA PHE A 58 -4.77 -10.89 -7.26
C PHE A 58 -6.04 -10.40 -7.96
N ARG A 59 -6.24 -9.08 -7.97
CA ARG A 59 -7.44 -8.41 -8.48
C ARG A 59 -7.16 -7.90 -9.89
N ILE A 60 -7.91 -8.40 -10.87
CA ILE A 60 -7.81 -7.95 -12.26
C ILE A 60 -9.09 -7.20 -12.62
N PRO A 61 -9.04 -5.87 -12.82
CA PRO A 61 -10.17 -5.09 -13.31
C PRO A 61 -10.68 -5.65 -14.65
N LYS A 62 -12.00 -5.83 -14.80
CA LYS A 62 -12.58 -6.29 -16.06
C LYS A 62 -12.51 -5.18 -17.11
N PRO A 63 -12.53 -5.49 -18.42
CA PRO A 63 -12.69 -4.47 -19.45
C PRO A 63 -13.87 -3.54 -19.15
N PHE A 64 -13.66 -2.23 -19.32
CA PHE A 64 -14.63 -1.17 -19.04
C PHE A 64 -15.05 -1.01 -17.57
N SER A 65 -14.32 -1.61 -16.62
CA SER A 65 -14.51 -1.33 -15.20
C SER A 65 -14.01 0.08 -14.83
N ARG A 66 -14.65 0.71 -13.85
CA ARG A 66 -14.14 1.95 -13.25
C ARG A 66 -13.15 1.57 -12.16
N VAL A 67 -11.95 2.13 -12.20
CA VAL A 67 -10.95 1.99 -11.14
C VAL A 67 -10.86 3.31 -10.39
N ALA A 68 -10.92 3.24 -9.06
CA ALA A 68 -10.78 4.37 -8.18
C ALA A 68 -9.56 4.13 -7.29
N VAL A 69 -8.66 5.11 -7.27
CA VAL A 69 -7.39 5.07 -6.55
C VAL A 69 -7.39 6.23 -5.56
N ASN A 70 -7.24 5.91 -4.27
CA ASN A 70 -7.18 6.91 -3.22
C ASN A 70 -5.78 6.94 -2.61
N TYR A 71 -5.27 8.15 -2.41
CA TYR A 71 -3.99 8.41 -1.76
C TYR A 71 -4.24 8.96 -0.36
N GLY A 72 -3.58 8.37 0.63
CA GLY A 72 -3.63 8.82 2.01
C GLY A 72 -2.67 9.97 2.29
N LYS A 73 -2.72 10.44 3.55
CA LYS A 73 -1.75 11.43 4.04
C LYS A 73 -0.35 10.81 4.16
N PRO A 74 0.72 11.59 3.97
CA PRO A 74 2.09 11.12 4.15
C PRO A 74 2.37 10.63 5.59
N ILE A 75 3.02 9.49 5.71
CA ILE A 75 3.53 8.93 6.97
C ILE A 75 5.05 9.01 6.94
N TRP A 76 5.63 9.75 7.88
CA TRP A 76 7.08 9.89 8.02
C TRP A 76 7.62 8.92 9.07
N VAL A 77 8.81 8.40 8.83
CA VAL A 77 9.53 7.51 9.76
C VAL A 77 10.89 8.13 10.04
N ASN A 78 11.04 8.76 11.20
CA ASN A 78 12.22 9.56 11.53
C ASN A 78 13.29 8.77 12.30
N ASN A 79 12.89 7.68 12.96
CA ASN A 79 13.77 6.77 13.68
C ASN A 79 13.22 5.33 13.62
N LYS A 80 13.98 4.35 14.15
CA LYS A 80 13.60 2.93 14.06
C LYS A 80 12.57 2.53 15.10
N GLU A 81 12.54 3.24 16.22
CA GLU A 81 11.60 3.04 17.32
C GLU A 81 10.16 3.33 16.89
N GLU A 82 9.99 4.19 15.88
CA GLU A 82 8.69 4.53 15.26
C GLU A 82 8.12 3.43 14.35
N PHE A 83 8.87 2.37 13.98
CA PHE A 83 8.40 1.39 12.99
C PHE A 83 7.05 0.74 13.37
N PRO A 84 6.83 0.30 14.63
CA PRO A 84 5.53 -0.26 15.02
C PRO A 84 4.39 0.76 14.94
N LEU A 85 4.67 2.04 15.26
CA LEU A 85 3.70 3.12 15.17
C LEU A 85 3.34 3.42 13.71
N ALA A 86 4.35 3.50 12.84
CA ALA A 86 4.16 3.71 11.41
C ALA A 86 3.37 2.57 10.77
N GLU A 87 3.59 1.31 11.20
CA GLU A 87 2.78 0.17 10.76
C GLU A 87 1.31 0.33 11.15
N LYS A 88 1.05 0.69 12.41
CA LYS A 88 -0.32 0.94 12.89
C LYS A 88 -1.00 2.04 12.08
N GLN A 89 -0.33 3.17 11.90
CA GLN A 89 -0.82 4.31 11.11
C GLN A 89 -1.11 3.91 9.66
N LEU A 90 -0.22 3.14 9.03
CA LEU A 90 -0.37 2.68 7.66
C LEU A 90 -1.60 1.77 7.53
N ARG A 91 -1.80 0.84 8.48
CA ARG A 91 -2.97 -0.05 8.51
C ARG A 91 -4.28 0.72 8.69
N GLU A 92 -4.30 1.67 9.61
CA GLU A 92 -5.49 2.51 9.87
C GLU A 92 -5.83 3.39 8.66
N ALA A 93 -4.83 4.06 8.10
CA ALA A 93 -5.01 4.89 6.90
C ALA A 93 -5.51 4.04 5.71
N TRP A 94 -4.92 2.86 5.50
CA TRP A 94 -5.35 1.97 4.41
C TRP A 94 -6.80 1.52 4.56
N LYS A 95 -7.23 1.12 5.77
CA LYS A 95 -8.64 0.76 6.05
C LYS A 95 -9.60 1.92 5.77
N GLN A 96 -9.22 3.15 6.13
CA GLN A 96 -10.04 4.33 5.85
C GLN A 96 -10.16 4.60 4.34
N LEU A 97 -9.06 4.45 3.60
CA LEU A 97 -9.04 4.61 2.15
C LEU A 97 -9.78 3.51 1.41
N GLU A 98 -9.83 2.30 1.96
CA GLU A 98 -10.60 1.19 1.40
C GLU A 98 -12.11 1.40 1.61
N SER A 99 -12.51 1.86 2.80
CA SER A 99 -13.92 2.15 3.12
C SER A 99 -14.50 3.31 2.29
N SER A 100 -13.69 4.34 2.02
CA SER A 100 -14.10 5.47 1.18
C SER A 100 -14.29 5.09 -0.30
N LEU A 101 -13.79 3.92 -0.71
CA LEU A 101 -13.97 3.36 -2.04
C LEU A 101 -15.18 2.43 -2.09
N SER A 102 -16.36 3.00 -1.99
CA SER A 102 -17.60 2.30 -2.28
C SER A 102 -18.03 2.62 -3.71
N PHE A 103 -17.92 1.67 -4.65
CA PHE A 103 -18.73 1.71 -5.89
C PHE A 103 -20.18 1.31 -5.58
N VAL A 104 -20.68 1.73 -4.41
CA VAL A 104 -22.05 1.47 -3.97
C VAL A 104 -22.94 2.32 -4.86
N ASN A 105 -23.55 1.63 -5.82
CA ASN A 105 -24.91 1.83 -6.27
C ASN A 105 -25.57 0.46 -6.29
#